data_AF-A0AAW2IIL7-F1
#
_entry.id   AF-A0AAW2IIL7-F1
#
_cell.length_a   1.000
_cell.length_b   1.000
_cell.length_c   1.000
_cell.angle_alpha   90.00
_cell.angle_beta   90.00
_cell.angle_gamma   90.00
#
_symmetry.space_group_name_H-M   'P 1'
#
loop_
_entity.id
_entity.type
_entity.pdbx_description
1 polymer ?
#
loop_
_entity_poly.entity_id
_entity_poly.type
_entity_poly.pdbx_seq_one_letter_code
_entity_poly.pdbx_strand_id
1 'polypeptide(L)'
;MSAAMPVVAVRGSTGISMNYGPPGYDPVTAFTRDDNKTCRRMLFSPDGRCFAWINGIVVKIVSTSTWKVQSEIQRPKALNINFSPKGTYLVTWEQFVITQANPQGSPNLNIWKSETGELVKSFVHKSQMGWEPQWSADEKICARLINNDVHFYEDSNFDAAVHRLNVGKVASFSMSPTVSPLHILCFLPGNSGQPSFGRLFQYPKFDNSTALANKSFFQADRVDMFWNNKGTAVLLMNSTELDRTGSSYYGKQTLHFISTKRDTAMVLLGKEGPVYSAQWSPKNTEFCVVYGFMPAKATLFNLKCEPIYDFGSGPRNSIYYNPHGNIVILGGFGNLPGNIEIYDVTRRKQITKVSVRDTTLLLWSPDGEHFITATTAPKLRQENGFKIWHYSGALLYERPWNKQEELWEVAWQTFPPGTFKEPIISSKPVEGIQPSLPQASKQAYRPPSARGKECNFKLYEDEPPSNKEDCKYITLFLFIKTIFHIAVTMMSFSQVHSMLLVYV
;
A
#
# COMPACT_ATOMS: atom_id res chain seq x y z
N MET A 1 -28.97 -8.57 -13.20
CA MET A 1 -27.90 -7.64 -13.62
C MET A 1 -26.63 -8.46 -13.75
N SER A 2 -26.03 -8.57 -14.95
CA SER A 2 -24.69 -9.18 -15.04
C SER A 2 -23.75 -8.36 -14.17
N ALA A 3 -22.86 -9.02 -13.42
CA ALA A 3 -21.86 -8.32 -12.64
C ALA A 3 -21.06 -7.39 -13.57
N ALA A 4 -20.78 -6.15 -13.12
CA ALA A 4 -19.92 -5.25 -13.87
C ALA A 4 -18.55 -5.91 -14.03
N MET A 5 -18.08 -6.09 -15.27
CA MET A 5 -16.78 -6.69 -15.53
C MET A 5 -15.71 -5.59 -15.46
N PRO A 6 -14.76 -5.65 -14.49
CA PRO A 6 -13.70 -4.67 -14.40
C PRO A 6 -12.85 -4.66 -15.66
N VAL A 7 -12.33 -3.51 -16.06
CA VAL A 7 -11.37 -3.39 -17.16
C VAL A 7 -9.97 -3.12 -16.62
N VAL A 8 -8.97 -3.50 -17.40
CA VAL A 8 -7.55 -3.26 -17.17
C VAL A 8 -7.08 -2.21 -18.17
N ALA A 9 -6.71 -1.04 -17.66
CA ALA A 9 -6.03 -0.02 -18.47
C ALA A 9 -4.52 -0.23 -18.44
N VAL A 10 -3.89 0.01 -19.58
CA VAL A 10 -2.48 -0.26 -19.83
C VAL A 10 -1.85 0.95 -20.50
N ARG A 11 -0.73 1.42 -19.95
CA ARG A 11 0.10 2.46 -20.55
C ARG A 11 1.50 1.92 -20.82
N GLY A 12 1.99 2.18 -22.03
CA GLY A 12 3.33 1.75 -22.43
C GLY A 12 3.90 2.57 -23.57
N SER A 13 5.01 2.09 -24.14
CA SER A 13 5.68 2.72 -25.28
C SER A 13 4.82 2.81 -26.54
N THR A 14 3.72 2.05 -26.59
CA THR A 14 2.73 2.02 -27.67
C THR A 14 1.43 2.76 -27.30
N GLY A 15 1.48 3.61 -26.26
CA GLY A 15 0.37 4.48 -25.86
C GLY A 15 -0.55 3.87 -24.79
N ILE A 16 -1.86 4.09 -24.92
CA ILE A 16 -2.91 3.65 -23.98
C ILE A 16 -3.83 2.63 -24.63
N SER A 17 -3.99 1.48 -23.99
CA SER A 17 -4.95 0.43 -24.39
C SER A 17 -5.76 -0.06 -23.19
N MET A 18 -6.90 -0.71 -23.49
CA MET A 18 -7.79 -1.26 -22.47
C MET A 18 -8.27 -2.65 -22.86
N ASN A 19 -8.29 -3.53 -21.86
CA ASN A 19 -8.75 -4.91 -21.98
C ASN A 19 -9.80 -5.20 -20.92
N TYR A 20 -10.73 -6.10 -21.20
CA TYR A 20 -11.62 -6.62 -20.18
C TYR A 20 -10.84 -7.47 -19.18
N GLY A 21 -11.26 -7.46 -17.92
CA GLY A 21 -10.76 -8.37 -16.90
C GLY A 21 -11.26 -9.81 -17.11
N PRO A 22 -10.96 -10.72 -16.17
CA PRO A 22 -11.50 -12.06 -16.17
C PRO A 22 -13.03 -12.08 -16.30
N PRO A 23 -13.61 -13.01 -17.08
CA PRO A 23 -12.94 -14.03 -17.89
C PRO A 23 -12.65 -13.60 -19.35
N GLY A 24 -12.91 -12.34 -19.72
CA GLY A 24 -12.88 -11.89 -21.11
C GLY A 24 -11.48 -11.69 -21.69
N TYR A 25 -10.64 -10.88 -21.05
CA TYR A 25 -9.27 -10.51 -21.49
C TYR A 25 -9.15 -9.79 -22.85
N ASP A 26 -10.20 -9.80 -23.66
CA ASP A 26 -10.24 -9.17 -24.97
C ASP A 26 -10.12 -7.64 -24.89
N PRO A 27 -9.58 -6.98 -25.93
CA PRO A 27 -9.58 -5.53 -26.04
C PRO A 27 -11.00 -4.94 -25.97
N VAL A 28 -11.14 -3.80 -25.29
CA VAL A 28 -12.42 -3.06 -25.24
C VAL A 28 -12.62 -2.35 -26.57
N THR A 29 -13.41 -2.95 -27.47
CA THR A 29 -13.61 -2.44 -28.85
C THR A 29 -14.23 -1.04 -28.93
N ALA A 30 -15.02 -0.66 -27.93
CA ALA A 30 -15.61 0.67 -27.84
C ALA A 30 -14.59 1.76 -27.49
N PHE A 31 -13.44 1.39 -26.90
CA PHE A 31 -12.39 2.33 -26.55
C PHE A 31 -11.47 2.59 -27.74
N THR A 32 -11.36 3.87 -28.14
CA THR A 32 -10.40 4.27 -29.16
C THR A 32 -9.02 4.39 -28.53
N ARG A 33 -8.11 3.50 -28.94
CA ARG A 33 -6.71 3.49 -28.51
C ARG A 33 -6.03 4.84 -28.80
N ASP A 34 -5.17 5.28 -27.88
CA ASP A 34 -4.29 6.44 -28.11
C ASP A 34 -2.87 5.92 -28.32
N ASP A 35 -2.36 5.97 -29.56
CA ASP A 35 -1.05 5.46 -29.94
C ASP A 35 0.11 6.44 -29.68
N ASN A 36 -0.18 7.57 -29.01
CA ASN A 36 0.85 8.55 -28.73
C ASN A 36 1.89 8.00 -27.74
N LYS A 37 3.16 7.99 -28.17
CA LYS A 37 4.30 7.47 -27.40
C LYS A 37 4.66 8.33 -26.18
N THR A 38 4.11 9.54 -26.08
CA THR A 38 4.41 10.49 -25.00
C THR A 38 3.37 10.46 -23.86
N CYS A 39 2.60 9.37 -23.74
CA CYS A 39 1.64 9.20 -22.66
C CYS A 39 2.33 9.16 -21.28
N ARG A 40 2.04 10.15 -20.43
CA ARG A 40 2.77 10.37 -19.16
C ARG A 40 2.11 9.73 -17.94
N ARG A 41 0.79 9.87 -17.81
CA ARG A 41 0.02 9.40 -16.65
C ARG A 41 -1.37 8.99 -17.09
N MET A 42 -1.94 7.98 -16.45
CA MET A 42 -3.35 7.60 -16.55
C MET A 42 -3.96 7.37 -15.16
N LEU A 43 -5.28 7.54 -15.05
CA LEU A 43 -6.04 7.12 -13.87
C LEU A 43 -7.54 7.01 -14.19
N PHE A 44 -8.23 6.20 -13.40
CA PHE A 44 -9.68 6.23 -13.29
C PHE A 44 -10.11 7.24 -12.22
N SER A 45 -11.31 7.82 -12.36
CA SER A 45 -11.95 8.56 -11.27
C SER A 45 -12.21 7.63 -10.08
N PRO A 46 -12.28 8.12 -8.83
CA PRO A 46 -12.42 7.22 -7.67
C PRO A 46 -13.69 6.35 -7.69
N ASP A 47 -14.73 6.82 -8.37
CA ASP A 47 -15.99 6.11 -8.61
C ASP A 47 -16.02 5.28 -9.91
N GLY A 48 -14.95 5.30 -10.71
CA GLY A 48 -14.84 4.52 -11.94
C GLY A 48 -15.63 5.01 -13.13
N ARG A 49 -16.32 6.16 -13.05
CA ARG A 49 -17.17 6.70 -14.13
C ARG A 49 -16.38 7.35 -15.27
N CYS A 50 -15.17 7.84 -14.98
CA CYS A 50 -14.30 8.49 -15.93
C CYS A 50 -12.92 7.84 -15.96
N PHE A 51 -12.28 7.89 -17.12
CA PHE A 51 -10.88 7.53 -17.29
C PHE A 51 -10.16 8.69 -17.95
N ALA A 52 -9.02 9.09 -17.41
CA ALA A 52 -8.25 10.22 -17.90
C ALA A 52 -6.77 9.88 -18.09
N TRP A 53 -6.17 10.44 -19.13
CA TRP A 53 -4.74 10.31 -19.40
C TRP A 53 -4.16 11.56 -20.05
N ILE A 54 -2.84 11.70 -19.91
CA ILE A 54 -2.05 12.75 -20.54
C ILE A 54 -1.34 12.14 -21.74
N ASN A 55 -1.62 12.60 -22.96
CA ASN A 55 -0.97 12.08 -24.19
C ASN A 55 0.18 12.96 -24.71
N GLY A 56 0.61 13.94 -23.93
CA GLY A 56 1.71 14.87 -24.27
C GLY A 56 1.29 16.08 -25.11
N ILE A 57 0.07 16.09 -25.65
CA ILE A 57 -0.53 17.23 -26.35
C ILE A 57 -1.71 17.76 -25.53
N VAL A 58 -2.62 16.86 -25.17
CA VAL A 58 -3.83 17.13 -24.40
C VAL A 58 -3.97 16.17 -23.23
N VAL A 59 -4.82 16.55 -22.29
CA VAL A 59 -5.38 15.64 -21.30
C VAL A 59 -6.77 15.25 -21.79
N LYS A 60 -6.99 13.94 -21.99
CA LYS A 60 -8.29 13.40 -22.42
C LYS A 60 -9.04 12.82 -21.24
N ILE A 61 -10.35 12.98 -21.24
CA ILE A 61 -11.27 12.37 -20.29
C ILE A 61 -12.33 11.62 -21.09
N VAL A 62 -12.50 10.33 -20.82
CA VAL A 62 -13.55 9.49 -21.43
C VAL A 62 -14.51 8.97 -20.36
N SER A 63 -15.77 8.76 -20.75
CA SER A 63 -16.73 8.05 -19.91
C SER A 63 -16.48 6.55 -19.98
N THR A 64 -16.42 5.84 -18.87
CA THR A 64 -16.23 4.38 -18.85
C THR A 64 -17.49 3.60 -19.25
N SER A 65 -18.64 4.25 -19.27
CA SER A 65 -19.91 3.64 -19.71
C SER A 65 -20.00 3.47 -21.23
N THR A 66 -19.40 4.38 -21.98
CA THR A 66 -19.47 4.43 -23.45
C THR A 66 -18.09 4.40 -24.12
N TRP A 67 -17.02 4.61 -23.37
CA TRP A 67 -15.64 4.79 -23.82
C TRP A 67 -15.43 5.94 -24.82
N LYS A 68 -16.39 6.88 -24.89
CA LYS A 68 -16.30 8.07 -25.73
C LYS A 68 -15.65 9.23 -24.98
N VAL A 69 -14.97 10.10 -25.74
CA VAL A 69 -14.36 11.34 -25.24
C VAL A 69 -15.45 12.26 -24.72
N GLN A 70 -15.30 12.65 -23.45
CA GLN A 70 -16.18 13.57 -22.74
C GLN A 70 -15.60 15.00 -22.80
N SER A 71 -14.30 15.14 -22.56
CA SER A 71 -13.62 16.43 -22.65
C SER A 71 -12.13 16.28 -23.00
N GLU A 72 -11.57 17.31 -23.61
CA GLU A 72 -10.14 17.44 -23.93
C GLU A 72 -9.60 18.78 -23.42
N ILE A 73 -8.49 18.73 -22.70
CA ILE A 73 -7.88 19.91 -22.06
C ILE A 73 -6.50 20.16 -22.68
N GLN A 74 -6.29 21.35 -23.23
CA GLN A 74 -5.05 21.76 -23.90
C GLN A 74 -3.94 22.09 -22.87
N ARG A 75 -3.26 21.05 -22.40
CA ARG A 75 -2.15 21.12 -21.43
C ARG A 75 -1.00 20.18 -21.83
N PRO A 76 -0.21 20.51 -22.86
CA PRO A 76 0.88 19.65 -23.35
C PRO A 76 2.02 19.48 -22.33
N LYS A 77 2.14 20.40 -21.37
CA LYS A 77 3.14 20.37 -20.30
C LYS A 77 2.67 19.67 -19.03
N ALA A 78 1.44 19.16 -19.00
CA ALA A 78 0.94 18.36 -17.88
C ALA A 78 1.84 17.14 -17.64
N LEU A 79 2.25 16.95 -16.39
CA LEU A 79 3.05 15.80 -15.97
C LEU A 79 2.22 14.87 -15.10
N ASN A 80 1.36 15.42 -14.26
CA ASN A 80 0.50 14.66 -13.37
C ASN A 80 -0.96 15.13 -13.45
N ILE A 81 -1.86 14.21 -13.13
CA ILE A 81 -3.30 14.42 -13.04
C ILE A 81 -3.87 13.69 -11.83
N ASN A 82 -4.89 14.27 -11.20
CA ASN A 82 -5.60 13.68 -10.07
C ASN A 82 -7.07 14.08 -10.07
N PHE A 83 -7.98 13.16 -9.72
CA PHE A 83 -9.40 13.45 -9.60
C PHE A 83 -9.77 13.84 -8.17
N SER A 84 -10.81 14.65 -8.01
CA SER A 84 -11.51 14.81 -6.75
C SER A 84 -12.32 13.53 -6.40
N PRO A 85 -12.72 13.31 -5.13
CA PRO A 85 -13.36 12.08 -4.66
C PRO A 85 -14.59 11.57 -5.43
N LYS A 86 -15.42 12.44 -6.01
CA LYS A 86 -16.56 12.07 -6.85
C LYS A 86 -16.28 12.21 -8.35
N GLY A 87 -15.03 12.52 -8.72
CA GLY A 87 -14.63 12.76 -10.10
C GLY A 87 -15.18 14.05 -10.71
N THR A 88 -15.82 14.94 -9.95
CA THR A 88 -16.37 16.22 -10.46
C THR A 88 -15.28 17.13 -11.01
N TYR A 89 -14.12 17.13 -10.37
CA TYR A 89 -12.96 17.92 -10.76
C TYR A 89 -11.79 17.04 -11.16
N LEU A 90 -11.10 17.44 -12.22
CA LEU A 90 -9.79 16.94 -12.57
C LEU A 90 -8.76 18.03 -12.28
N VAL A 91 -7.66 17.67 -11.64
CA VAL A 91 -6.55 18.57 -11.35
C VAL A 91 -5.37 18.18 -12.23
N THR A 92 -4.78 19.13 -12.94
CA THR A 92 -3.56 18.95 -13.74
C THR A 92 -2.40 19.69 -13.08
N TRP A 93 -1.22 19.08 -13.04
CA TRP A 93 0.01 19.71 -12.55
C TRP A 93 1.13 19.66 -13.59
N GLU A 94 1.81 20.79 -13.72
CA GLU A 94 2.97 21.01 -14.58
C GLU A 94 4.18 21.39 -13.73
N GLN A 95 5.39 21.15 -14.25
CA GLN A 95 6.61 21.58 -13.59
C GLN A 95 6.61 23.11 -13.45
N PHE A 96 6.87 23.60 -12.24
CA PHE A 96 7.00 25.03 -11.99
C PHE A 96 8.28 25.56 -12.67
N VAL A 97 8.12 26.58 -13.50
CA VAL A 97 9.23 27.23 -14.23
C VAL A 97 9.13 28.74 -14.03
N ILE A 98 10.27 29.35 -13.70
CA ILE A 98 10.46 30.80 -13.68
C ILE A 98 11.19 31.18 -14.97
N THR A 99 10.76 32.27 -15.60
CA THR A 99 11.43 32.81 -16.81
C THR A 99 11.75 34.28 -16.59
N GLN A 100 12.67 34.85 -17.39
CA GLN A 100 12.95 36.29 -17.32
C GLN A 100 11.69 37.14 -17.56
N ALA A 101 10.79 36.67 -18.44
CA ALA A 101 9.51 37.32 -18.71
C ALA A 101 8.46 37.15 -17.60
N ASN A 102 8.57 36.11 -16.77
CA ASN A 102 7.71 35.90 -15.61
C ASN A 102 8.51 35.45 -14.39
N PRO A 103 9.13 36.41 -13.66
CA PRO A 103 9.97 36.13 -12.49
C PRO A 103 9.22 35.50 -11.31
N GLN A 104 7.89 35.66 -11.24
CA GLN A 104 7.06 35.07 -10.19
C GLN A 104 6.55 33.66 -10.57
N GLY A 105 6.81 33.22 -11.81
CA GLY A 105 6.36 31.94 -12.37
C GLY A 105 4.89 31.97 -12.80
N SER A 106 4.53 31.06 -13.71
CA SER A 106 3.14 30.92 -14.17
C SER A 106 2.36 29.91 -13.31
N PRO A 107 1.02 30.02 -13.25
CA PRO A 107 0.21 28.98 -12.65
C PRO A 107 0.48 27.62 -13.29
N ASN A 108 0.77 26.63 -12.46
CA ASN A 108 1.16 25.29 -12.89
C ASN A 108 0.27 24.19 -12.28
N LEU A 109 -0.66 24.56 -11.40
CA LEU A 109 -1.69 23.70 -10.85
C LEU A 109 -3.05 24.22 -11.30
N ASN A 110 -3.82 23.42 -12.04
CA ASN A 110 -5.10 23.85 -12.60
C ASN A 110 -6.21 22.86 -12.21
N ILE A 111 -7.36 23.38 -11.78
CA ILE A 111 -8.57 22.62 -11.46
C ILE A 111 -9.57 22.82 -12.61
N TRP A 112 -10.10 21.72 -13.12
CA TRP A 112 -11.01 21.66 -14.26
C TRP A 112 -12.29 20.94 -13.85
N LYS A 113 -13.44 21.31 -14.43
CA LYS A 113 -14.62 20.44 -14.39
C LYS A 113 -14.37 19.24 -15.30
N SER A 114 -14.44 18.02 -14.76
CA SER A 114 -14.15 16.81 -15.53
C SER A 114 -15.11 16.62 -16.71
N GLU A 115 -16.38 16.96 -16.52
CA GLU A 115 -17.42 16.78 -17.54
C GLU A 115 -17.24 17.70 -18.75
N THR A 116 -16.93 18.97 -18.54
CA THR A 116 -16.90 19.97 -19.62
C THR A 116 -15.47 20.33 -20.05
N GLY A 117 -14.46 20.04 -19.24
CA GLY A 117 -13.10 20.54 -19.44
C GLY A 117 -12.93 22.03 -19.15
N GLU A 118 -13.92 22.68 -18.55
CA GLU A 118 -13.88 24.10 -18.18
C GLU A 118 -12.88 24.36 -17.04
N LEU A 119 -12.07 25.41 -17.19
CA LEU A 119 -11.13 25.84 -16.15
C LEU A 119 -11.87 26.48 -14.98
N VAL A 120 -11.73 25.91 -13.79
CA VAL A 120 -12.32 26.46 -12.56
C VAL A 120 -11.35 27.42 -11.87
N LYS A 121 -10.11 27.00 -11.66
CA LYS A 121 -9.09 27.82 -11.00
C LYS A 121 -7.68 27.38 -11.36
N SER A 122 -6.77 28.35 -11.40
CA SER A 122 -5.34 28.13 -11.53
C SER A 122 -4.59 28.64 -10.30
N PHE A 123 -3.56 27.91 -9.90
CA PHE A 123 -2.70 28.22 -8.77
C PHE A 123 -1.24 28.01 -9.12
N VAL A 124 -0.37 28.66 -8.33
CA VAL A 124 1.06 28.39 -8.32
C VAL A 124 1.36 27.37 -7.22
N HIS A 125 2.14 26.35 -7.54
CA HIS A 125 2.65 25.35 -6.60
C HIS A 125 4.11 25.02 -6.93
N LYS A 126 5.04 25.46 -6.07
CA LYS A 126 6.48 25.40 -6.35
C LYS A 126 7.10 24.02 -6.10
N SER A 127 6.60 23.31 -5.08
CA SER A 127 7.10 21.98 -4.73
C SER A 127 6.61 20.94 -5.73
N GLN A 128 7.39 19.88 -5.96
CA GLN A 128 6.91 18.72 -6.73
C GLN A 128 6.05 17.79 -5.86
N MET A 129 6.22 17.84 -4.54
CA MET A 129 5.47 17.03 -3.58
C MET A 129 4.26 17.79 -3.04
N GLY A 130 3.19 17.06 -2.72
CA GLY A 130 1.98 17.61 -2.09
C GLY A 130 1.28 18.66 -2.97
N TRP A 131 1.32 18.46 -4.29
CA TRP A 131 0.68 19.36 -5.24
C TRP A 131 -0.82 19.11 -5.33
N GLU A 132 -1.27 17.90 -4.98
CA GLU A 132 -2.64 17.45 -5.00
C GLU A 132 -3.46 18.21 -3.94
N PRO A 133 -4.50 18.95 -4.34
CA PRO A 133 -5.51 19.41 -3.39
C PRO A 133 -6.21 18.21 -2.74
N GLN A 134 -6.45 18.29 -1.44
CA GLN A 134 -7.21 17.27 -0.71
C GLN A 134 -8.64 17.72 -0.52
N TRP A 135 -9.59 16.82 -0.72
CA TRP A 135 -11.01 17.15 -0.72
C TRP A 135 -11.73 16.32 0.34
N SER A 136 -12.79 16.88 0.91
CA SER A 136 -13.76 16.10 1.66
C SER A 136 -14.43 15.08 0.72
N ALA A 137 -14.94 13.98 1.28
CA ALA A 137 -15.57 12.92 0.47
C ALA A 137 -16.81 13.41 -0.32
N ASP A 138 -17.45 14.49 0.12
CA ASP A 138 -18.55 15.15 -0.57
C ASP A 138 -18.14 16.26 -1.54
N GLU A 139 -16.84 16.58 -1.61
CA GLU A 139 -16.20 17.65 -2.39
C GLU A 139 -16.55 19.08 -1.99
N LYS A 140 -17.26 19.27 -0.87
CA LYS A 140 -17.61 20.62 -0.40
C LYS A 140 -16.43 21.39 0.15
N ILE A 141 -15.44 20.70 0.71
CA ILE A 141 -14.25 21.30 1.30
C ILE A 141 -13.05 20.87 0.47
N CYS A 142 -12.22 21.83 0.08
CA CYS A 142 -10.94 21.62 -0.56
C CYS A 142 -9.83 22.27 0.27
N ALA A 143 -8.76 21.53 0.55
CA ALA A 143 -7.64 22.00 1.35
C ALA A 143 -6.33 21.96 0.57
N ARG A 144 -5.49 22.97 0.77
CA ARG A 144 -4.15 23.05 0.19
C ARG A 144 -3.14 23.56 1.21
N LEU A 145 -1.92 23.02 1.16
CA LEU A 145 -0.80 23.51 1.93
C LEU A 145 -0.12 24.65 1.16
N ILE A 146 -0.11 25.85 1.74
CA ILE A 146 0.48 27.05 1.14
C ILE A 146 1.37 27.69 2.21
N ASN A 147 2.68 27.79 1.93
CA ASN A 147 3.65 28.44 2.83
C ASN A 147 3.60 27.94 4.30
N ASN A 148 3.42 26.62 4.50
CA ASN A 148 3.26 25.94 5.79
C ASN A 148 1.92 26.17 6.52
N ASP A 149 0.95 26.85 5.90
CA ASP A 149 -0.41 26.97 6.40
C ASP A 149 -1.37 26.12 5.55
N VAL A 150 -2.39 25.55 6.18
CA VAL A 150 -3.43 24.80 5.44
C VAL A 150 -4.61 25.74 5.19
N HIS A 151 -4.88 26.01 3.91
CA HIS A 151 -5.98 26.84 3.45
C HIS A 151 -7.16 25.97 3.04
N PHE A 152 -8.35 26.31 3.52
CA PHE A 152 -9.60 25.61 3.21
C PHE A 152 -10.52 26.49 2.36
N TYR A 153 -11.02 25.91 1.28
CA TYR A 153 -11.96 26.51 0.34
C TYR A 153 -13.27 25.72 0.43
N GLU A 154 -14.40 26.40 0.36
CA GLU A 154 -15.74 25.80 0.48
C GLU A 154 -16.56 26.04 -0.78
N ASP A 155 -17.47 25.09 -1.08
CA ASP A 155 -18.50 25.19 -2.12
C ASP A 155 -17.94 25.62 -3.49
N SER A 156 -16.75 25.09 -3.81
CA SER A 156 -16.05 25.33 -5.08
C SER A 156 -15.67 26.80 -5.34
N ASN A 157 -15.69 27.64 -4.28
CA ASN A 157 -15.14 28.99 -4.33
C ASN A 157 -13.64 28.97 -3.97
N PHE A 158 -12.80 29.11 -4.99
CA PHE A 158 -11.34 29.10 -4.86
C PHE A 158 -10.71 30.49 -4.82
N ASP A 159 -11.51 31.55 -4.70
CA ASP A 159 -11.02 32.94 -4.68
C ASP A 159 -10.55 33.34 -3.28
N ALA A 160 -11.24 32.87 -2.24
CA ALA A 160 -10.91 33.16 -0.85
C ALA A 160 -10.96 31.88 0.01
N ALA A 161 -9.89 31.64 0.77
CA ALA A 161 -9.90 30.59 1.78
C ALA A 161 -10.80 31.01 2.96
N VAL A 162 -11.83 30.22 3.24
CA VAL A 162 -12.82 30.45 4.32
C VAL A 162 -12.18 30.24 5.68
N HIS A 163 -11.37 29.19 5.81
CA HIS A 163 -10.62 28.90 7.02
C HIS A 163 -9.14 28.69 6.72
N ARG A 164 -8.31 28.97 7.74
CA ARG A 164 -6.86 28.76 7.69
C ARG A 164 -6.41 28.10 9.00
N LEU A 165 -5.66 27.02 8.86
CA LEU A 165 -4.99 26.35 9.97
C LEU A 165 -3.53 26.80 9.94
N ASN A 166 -3.16 27.64 10.91
CA ASN A 166 -1.82 28.15 11.13
C ASN A 166 -1.39 27.74 12.55
N VAL A 167 -0.87 26.52 12.68
CA VAL A 167 -0.46 25.93 13.97
C VAL A 167 1.05 25.74 14.07
N GLY A 168 1.80 26.68 13.49
CA GLY A 168 3.25 26.58 13.31
C GLY A 168 3.62 26.06 11.93
N LYS A 169 4.85 25.58 11.77
CA LYS A 169 5.38 25.14 10.47
C LYS A 169 4.81 23.77 10.07
N VAL A 170 3.66 23.72 9.40
CA VAL A 170 3.11 22.47 8.85
C VAL A 170 3.92 22.05 7.62
N ALA A 171 4.58 20.89 7.68
CA ALA A 171 5.34 20.36 6.54
C ALA A 171 4.48 19.54 5.59
N SER A 172 3.50 18.81 6.12
CA SER A 172 2.51 18.05 5.36
C SER A 172 1.22 17.90 6.16
N PHE A 173 0.12 17.63 5.47
CA PHE A 173 -1.16 17.36 6.11
C PHE A 173 -1.92 16.26 5.37
N SER A 174 -2.87 15.64 6.07
CA SER A 174 -3.77 14.64 5.51
C SER A 174 -5.17 14.79 6.09
N MET A 175 -6.15 14.81 5.20
CA MET A 175 -7.57 14.88 5.50
C MET A 175 -8.16 13.46 5.62
N SER A 176 -9.00 13.25 6.63
CA SER A 176 -9.69 11.97 6.81
C SER A 176 -10.67 11.70 5.66
N PRO A 177 -10.86 10.44 5.23
CA PRO A 177 -11.77 10.07 4.13
C PRO A 177 -13.25 10.06 4.56
N THR A 178 -13.72 11.11 5.25
CA THR A 178 -15.09 11.22 5.76
C THR A 178 -15.74 12.54 5.31
N VAL A 179 -17.06 12.63 5.45
CA VAL A 179 -17.81 13.86 5.18
C VAL A 179 -17.92 14.71 6.45
N SER A 180 -18.40 14.12 7.55
CA SER A 180 -18.55 14.80 8.82
C SER A 180 -18.58 13.81 9.99
N PRO A 181 -17.92 14.10 11.13
CA PRO A 181 -16.97 15.19 11.33
C PRO A 181 -15.69 14.97 10.51
N LEU A 182 -15.25 16.03 9.81
CA LEU A 182 -14.02 16.01 9.02
C LEU A 182 -12.80 16.26 9.92
N HIS A 183 -11.77 15.42 9.79
CA HIS A 183 -10.57 15.52 10.59
C HIS A 183 -9.33 15.82 9.74
N ILE A 184 -8.42 16.62 10.29
CA ILE A 184 -7.18 17.06 9.63
C ILE A 184 -5.99 16.68 10.51
N LEU A 185 -5.11 15.84 9.99
CA LEU A 185 -3.83 15.53 10.61
C LEU A 185 -2.74 16.42 9.99
N CYS A 186 -1.99 17.14 10.82
CA CYS A 186 -0.86 17.95 10.41
C CYS A 186 0.43 17.36 10.98
N PHE A 187 1.47 17.27 10.14
CA PHE A 187 2.83 16.98 10.57
C PHE A 187 3.60 18.28 10.75
N LEU A 188 4.17 18.45 11.94
CA LEU A 188 4.99 19.58 12.33
C LEU A 188 6.40 19.07 12.67
N PRO A 189 7.40 19.30 11.80
CA PRO A 189 8.77 18.91 12.09
C PRO A 189 9.31 19.72 13.28
N GLY A 190 10.03 19.03 14.15
CA GLY A 190 10.77 19.65 15.24
C GLY A 190 11.99 20.40 14.73
N ASN A 191 12.33 21.52 15.38
CA ASN A 191 13.62 22.17 15.18
C ASN A 191 14.76 21.31 15.75
N SER A 192 16.02 21.67 15.46
CA SER A 192 17.17 20.91 15.97
C SER A 192 17.10 20.76 17.50
N GLY A 193 17.14 19.50 17.96
CA GLY A 193 17.01 19.12 19.38
C GLY A 193 15.58 19.05 19.91
N GLN A 194 14.58 19.48 19.14
CA GLN A 194 13.17 19.45 19.54
C GLN A 194 12.41 18.27 18.91
N PRO A 195 11.36 17.75 19.57
CA PRO A 195 10.54 16.67 19.02
C PRO A 195 9.70 17.16 17.83
N SER A 196 9.32 16.22 16.98
CA SER A 196 8.32 16.44 15.92
C SER A 196 6.94 16.03 16.41
N PHE A 197 5.89 16.54 15.77
CA PHE A 197 4.51 16.34 16.20
C PHE A 197 3.59 15.94 15.06
N GLY A 198 2.71 14.96 15.33
CA GLY A 198 1.48 14.73 14.59
C GLY A 198 0.31 15.31 15.38
N ARG A 199 -0.34 16.35 14.87
CA ARG A 199 -1.49 17.01 15.52
C ARG A 199 -2.76 16.79 14.73
N LEU A 200 -3.78 16.30 15.42
CA LEU A 200 -5.10 16.01 14.86
C LEU A 200 -6.10 17.11 15.24
N PHE A 201 -6.78 17.66 14.26
CA PHE A 201 -7.81 18.69 14.41
C PHE A 201 -9.14 18.21 13.84
N GLN A 202 -10.24 18.81 14.30
CA GLN A 202 -11.56 18.63 13.71
C GLN A 202 -11.91 19.92 12.96
N TYR A 203 -12.27 19.83 11.69
CA TYR A 203 -12.73 20.99 10.92
C TYR A 203 -14.03 21.57 11.52
N PRO A 204 -14.20 22.91 11.60
CA PRO A 204 -13.25 23.99 11.32
C PRO A 204 -12.51 24.51 12.57
N LYS A 205 -12.36 23.68 13.61
CA LYS A 205 -11.75 24.04 14.90
C LYS A 205 -10.23 23.87 14.82
N PHE A 206 -9.52 25.00 14.68
CA PHE A 206 -8.08 25.01 14.39
C PHE A 206 -7.20 25.65 15.45
N ASP A 207 -7.76 26.05 16.59
CA ASP A 207 -6.96 26.59 17.69
C ASP A 207 -6.09 25.48 18.29
N ASN A 208 -4.88 25.83 18.73
CA ASN A 208 -3.96 24.88 19.37
C ASN A 208 -4.58 24.16 20.59
N SER A 209 -5.45 24.84 21.34
CA SER A 209 -6.20 24.27 22.47
C SER A 209 -7.30 23.29 22.04
N THR A 210 -7.74 23.35 20.78
CA THR A 210 -8.82 22.53 20.22
C THR A 210 -8.32 21.27 19.51
N ALA A 211 -7.00 21.05 19.45
CA ALA A 211 -6.44 19.81 18.94
C ALA A 211 -7.08 18.60 19.64
N LEU A 212 -7.58 17.65 18.85
CA LEU A 212 -8.18 16.42 19.37
C LEU A 212 -7.11 15.55 20.02
N ALA A 213 -6.01 15.35 19.30
CA ALA A 213 -4.90 14.54 19.71
C ALA A 213 -3.58 15.20 19.29
N ASN A 214 -2.54 15.00 20.10
CA ASN A 214 -1.20 15.48 19.80
C ASN A 214 -0.20 14.37 20.15
N LYS A 215 0.46 13.82 19.14
CA LYS A 215 1.47 12.79 19.31
C LYS A 215 2.85 13.37 19.03
N SER A 216 3.67 13.44 20.06
CA SER A 216 5.10 13.73 19.91
C SER A 216 5.89 12.47 19.58
N PHE A 217 6.94 12.66 18.81
CA PHE A 217 7.94 11.64 18.50
C PHE A 217 9.30 12.31 18.29
N PHE A 218 10.36 11.50 18.28
CA PHE A 218 11.71 12.00 17.98
C PHE A 218 11.75 12.65 16.60
N GLN A 219 12.80 13.41 16.28
CA GLN A 219 12.95 14.07 14.98
C GLN A 219 12.55 13.13 13.83
N ALA A 220 11.79 13.65 12.87
CA ALA A 220 11.36 12.92 11.69
C ALA A 220 11.58 13.82 10.47
N ASP A 221 12.18 13.27 9.42
CA ASP A 221 12.39 13.99 8.16
C ASP A 221 11.15 13.86 7.27
N ARG A 222 10.50 12.70 7.33
CA ARG A 222 9.28 12.38 6.60
C ARG A 222 8.29 11.63 7.47
N VAL A 223 7.01 11.94 7.28
CA VAL A 223 5.89 11.23 7.90
C VAL A 223 4.88 10.86 6.82
N ASP A 224 4.64 9.57 6.66
CA ASP A 224 3.54 9.06 5.86
C ASP A 224 2.32 8.83 6.75
N MET A 225 1.15 9.30 6.31
CA MET A 225 -0.10 9.30 7.08
C MET A 225 -1.11 8.36 6.42
N PHE A 226 -1.51 7.30 7.12
CA PHE A 226 -2.44 6.30 6.61
C PHE A 226 -3.74 6.33 7.42
N TRP A 227 -4.79 6.92 6.86
CA TRP A 227 -6.12 6.88 7.46
C TRP A 227 -6.79 5.53 7.24
N ASN A 228 -7.57 5.07 8.22
CA ASN A 228 -8.53 4.01 7.95
C ASN A 228 -9.70 4.55 7.11
N ASN A 229 -10.41 3.67 6.40
CA ASN A 229 -11.51 4.06 5.51
C ASN A 229 -12.66 4.75 6.26
N LYS A 230 -12.84 4.47 7.56
CA LYS A 230 -13.82 5.16 8.43
C LYS A 230 -13.37 6.56 8.88
N GLY A 231 -12.12 6.95 8.64
CA GLY A 231 -11.54 8.23 9.12
C GLY A 231 -11.52 8.40 10.64
N THR A 232 -11.62 7.32 11.40
CA THR A 232 -11.62 7.35 12.87
C THR A 232 -10.23 7.24 13.48
N ALA A 233 -9.27 6.73 12.71
CA ALA A 233 -7.90 6.51 13.16
C ALA A 233 -6.90 6.67 12.00
N VAL A 234 -5.66 7.02 12.35
CA VAL A 234 -4.57 7.25 11.41
C VAL A 234 -3.27 6.66 11.96
N LEU A 235 -2.53 5.96 11.10
CA LEU A 235 -1.15 5.52 11.37
C LEU A 235 -0.19 6.57 10.83
N LEU A 236 0.83 6.90 11.62
CA LEU A 236 1.90 7.79 11.24
C LEU A 236 3.18 6.95 11.18
N MET A 237 3.71 6.77 9.98
CA MET A 237 5.00 6.13 9.79
C MET A 237 6.06 7.19 9.64
N ASN A 238 6.90 7.31 10.66
CA ASN A 238 7.98 8.27 10.70
C ASN A 238 9.23 7.65 10.11
N SER A 239 9.99 8.44 9.35
CA SER A 239 11.29 8.05 8.83
C SER A 239 12.32 9.14 9.14
N THR A 240 13.48 8.74 9.63
CA THR A 240 14.69 9.57 9.73
C THR A 240 15.76 9.05 8.78
N GLU A 241 16.49 9.94 8.11
CA GLU A 241 17.56 9.57 7.18
C GLU A 241 18.86 9.24 7.92
N LEU A 242 19.14 9.93 9.02
CA LEU A 242 20.31 9.70 9.87
C LEU A 242 19.85 9.53 11.32
N ASP A 243 20.17 8.38 11.91
CA ASP A 243 19.95 8.18 13.33
C ASP A 243 21.01 8.95 14.11
N ARG A 244 20.63 10.11 14.66
CA ARG A 244 21.55 10.98 15.43
C ARG A 244 22.03 10.34 16.74
N THR A 245 21.46 9.20 17.15
CA THR A 245 21.98 8.39 18.26
C THR A 245 23.19 7.55 17.88
N GLY A 246 23.56 7.49 16.60
CA GLY A 246 24.69 6.70 16.10
C GLY A 246 24.42 5.19 16.05
N SER A 247 23.18 4.74 16.29
CA SER A 247 22.83 3.32 16.34
C SER A 247 22.59 2.68 14.97
N SER A 248 22.22 3.47 13.95
CA SER A 248 21.95 3.01 12.59
C SER A 248 22.40 4.03 11.54
N TYR A 249 23.24 3.59 10.60
CA TYR A 249 23.61 4.38 9.42
C TYR A 249 22.46 4.50 8.40
N TYR A 250 21.43 3.66 8.50
CA TYR A 250 20.33 3.57 7.54
C TYR A 250 19.05 4.28 8.01
N GLY A 251 19.18 5.13 9.03
CA GLY A 251 18.03 5.81 9.63
C GLY A 251 17.18 4.89 10.51
N LYS A 252 16.05 5.42 10.98
CA LYS A 252 15.10 4.71 11.85
C LYS A 252 13.67 4.97 11.40
N GLN A 253 12.86 3.91 11.44
CA GLN A 253 11.44 4.01 11.18
C GLN A 253 10.65 3.63 12.42
N THR A 254 9.63 4.43 12.73
CA THR A 254 8.72 4.15 13.85
C THR A 254 7.28 4.32 13.41
N LEU A 255 6.40 3.48 13.95
CA LEU A 255 4.97 3.52 13.66
C LEU A 255 4.21 4.05 14.87
N HIS A 256 3.39 5.07 14.66
CA HIS A 256 2.54 5.67 15.67
C HIS A 256 1.07 5.57 15.24
N PHE A 257 0.19 5.61 16.23
CA PHE A 257 -1.25 5.56 16.04
C PHE A 257 -1.89 6.77 16.71
N ILE A 258 -2.85 7.37 16.02
CA ILE A 258 -3.68 8.45 16.55
C ILE A 258 -5.15 8.15 16.24
N SER A 259 -6.00 8.28 17.25
CA SER A 259 -7.45 8.12 17.16
C SER A 259 -8.16 9.46 17.26
N THR A 260 -9.29 9.58 16.58
CA THR A 260 -10.25 10.70 16.74
C THR A 260 -10.84 10.77 18.15
N LYS A 261 -10.77 9.66 18.91
CA LYS A 261 -11.13 9.60 20.35
C LYS A 261 -10.04 10.14 21.29
N ARG A 262 -9.03 10.81 20.74
CA ARG A 262 -7.90 11.41 21.48
C ARG A 262 -6.84 10.41 21.99
N ASP A 263 -7.00 9.12 21.69
CA ASP A 263 -6.00 8.10 22.00
C ASP A 263 -4.77 8.26 21.08
N THR A 264 -3.58 8.13 21.65
CA THR A 264 -2.34 8.05 20.88
C THR A 264 -1.44 6.95 21.41
N ALA A 265 -0.76 6.24 20.51
CA ALA A 265 0.12 5.15 20.88
C ALA A 265 1.36 5.09 19.97
N MET A 266 2.42 4.46 20.46
CA MET A 266 3.51 3.97 19.62
C MET A 266 3.27 2.48 19.44
N VAL A 267 3.27 2.00 18.19
CA VAL A 267 3.07 0.57 17.93
C VAL A 267 4.36 -0.16 18.28
N LEU A 268 4.28 -1.03 19.29
CA LEU A 268 5.43 -1.82 19.72
C LEU A 268 5.60 -3.02 18.79
N LEU A 269 6.72 -3.04 18.09
CA LEU A 269 7.04 -4.07 17.10
C LEU A 269 7.90 -5.15 17.75
N GLY A 270 7.49 -6.41 17.62
CA GLY A 270 8.13 -7.55 18.30
C GLY A 270 9.45 -8.03 17.70
N LYS A 271 10.10 -7.24 16.85
CA LYS A 271 11.38 -7.56 16.18
C LYS A 271 12.07 -6.25 15.79
N GLU A 272 13.38 -6.18 16.06
CA GLU A 272 14.19 -5.02 15.71
C GLU A 272 14.41 -4.91 14.20
N GLY A 273 14.32 -3.69 13.66
CA GLY A 273 14.58 -3.35 12.27
C GLY A 273 13.59 -2.32 11.71
N PRO A 274 13.62 -2.07 10.39
CA PRO A 274 12.78 -1.07 9.74
C PRO A 274 11.31 -1.52 9.63
N VAL A 275 10.43 -0.58 9.27
CA VAL A 275 9.02 -0.85 8.96
C VAL A 275 8.86 -0.80 7.45
N TYR A 276 8.75 -1.96 6.81
CA TYR A 276 8.67 -2.03 5.36
C TYR A 276 7.30 -1.62 4.82
N SER A 277 6.23 -1.99 5.53
CA SER A 277 4.86 -1.73 5.09
C SER A 277 3.90 -1.73 6.28
N ALA A 278 2.93 -0.83 6.26
CA ALA A 278 1.80 -0.80 7.20
C ALA A 278 0.51 -0.53 6.41
N GLN A 279 -0.52 -1.35 6.60
CA GLN A 279 -1.79 -1.20 5.88
C GLN A 279 -2.98 -1.49 6.79
N TRP A 280 -3.99 -0.61 6.74
CA TRP A 280 -5.28 -0.84 7.36
C TRP A 280 -6.03 -1.99 6.66
N SER A 281 -6.70 -2.84 7.45
CA SER A 281 -7.73 -3.71 6.91
C SER A 281 -8.88 -2.86 6.37
N PRO A 282 -9.40 -3.12 5.16
CA PRO A 282 -10.60 -2.47 4.64
C PRO A 282 -11.83 -2.60 5.55
N LYS A 283 -11.86 -3.60 6.44
CA LYS A 283 -12.90 -3.78 7.46
C LYS A 283 -12.78 -2.80 8.64
N ASN A 284 -11.66 -2.07 8.75
CA ASN A 284 -11.37 -1.03 9.77
C ASN A 284 -11.26 -1.52 11.22
N THR A 285 -11.08 -2.83 11.43
CA THR A 285 -10.98 -3.44 12.76
C THR A 285 -9.55 -3.66 13.23
N GLU A 286 -8.61 -3.72 12.28
CA GLU A 286 -7.21 -4.07 12.49
C GLU A 286 -6.33 -3.48 11.39
N PHE A 287 -5.02 -3.57 11.58
CA PHE A 287 -4.01 -3.22 10.58
C PHE A 287 -2.86 -4.23 10.61
N CYS A 288 -2.23 -4.45 9.46
CA CYS A 288 -1.06 -5.32 9.32
C CYS A 288 0.21 -4.48 9.20
N VAL A 289 1.29 -4.96 9.80
CA VAL A 289 2.62 -4.35 9.71
C VAL A 289 3.65 -5.42 9.38
N VAL A 290 4.52 -5.13 8.41
CA VAL A 290 5.70 -5.93 8.05
C VAL A 290 6.94 -5.16 8.50
N TYR A 291 7.76 -5.77 9.35
CA TYR A 291 8.85 -5.08 10.04
C TYR A 291 9.98 -6.02 10.48
N GLY A 292 11.10 -5.42 10.87
CA GLY A 292 12.26 -6.11 11.44
C GLY A 292 13.26 -6.54 10.37
N PHE A 293 14.52 -6.79 10.77
CA PHE A 293 15.55 -7.23 9.83
C PHE A 293 15.17 -8.55 9.14
N MET A 294 15.49 -8.64 7.85
CA MET A 294 15.18 -9.80 7.02
C MET A 294 15.77 -11.09 7.61
N PRO A 295 15.01 -12.21 7.67
CA PRO A 295 13.61 -12.36 7.27
C PRO A 295 12.63 -11.56 8.14
N ALA A 296 11.81 -10.71 7.54
CA ALA A 296 10.93 -9.78 8.25
C ALA A 296 9.74 -10.50 8.90
N LYS A 297 9.26 -9.95 10.01
CA LYS A 297 8.06 -10.39 10.71
C LYS A 297 6.83 -9.67 10.17
N ALA A 298 5.70 -10.36 10.09
CA ALA A 298 4.43 -9.75 9.73
C ALA A 298 3.40 -10.03 10.82
N THR A 299 2.69 -9.00 11.29
CA THR A 299 1.78 -9.12 12.43
C THR A 299 0.52 -8.26 12.23
N LEU A 300 -0.65 -8.80 12.60
CA LEU A 300 -1.91 -8.08 12.71
C LEU A 300 -2.03 -7.42 14.07
N PHE A 301 -2.45 -6.16 14.11
CA PHE A 301 -2.67 -5.39 15.32
C PHE A 301 -4.11 -4.88 15.41
N ASN A 302 -4.66 -4.86 16.61
CA ASN A 302 -5.97 -4.26 16.86
C ASN A 302 -5.89 -2.73 16.96
N LEU A 303 -7.03 -2.07 17.14
CA LEU A 303 -7.10 -0.61 17.32
C LEU A 303 -6.43 -0.09 18.61
N LYS A 304 -6.07 -0.98 19.55
CA LYS A 304 -5.28 -0.65 20.74
C LYS A 304 -3.77 -0.84 20.51
N CYS A 305 -3.36 -1.13 19.28
CA CYS A 305 -1.98 -1.44 18.90
C CYS A 305 -1.41 -2.71 19.56
N GLU A 306 -2.28 -3.65 19.94
CA GLU A 306 -1.87 -4.96 20.48
C GLU A 306 -1.82 -6.01 19.37
N PRO A 307 -0.81 -6.88 19.34
CA PRO A 307 -0.72 -7.93 18.33
C PRO A 307 -1.83 -8.97 18.53
N ILE A 308 -2.57 -9.24 17.45
CA ILE A 308 -3.67 -10.22 17.39
C ILE A 308 -3.18 -11.54 16.80
N TYR A 309 -2.37 -11.47 15.74
CA TYR A 309 -1.93 -12.62 14.97
C TYR A 309 -0.55 -12.38 14.36
N ASP A 310 0.34 -13.35 14.52
CA ASP A 310 1.69 -13.38 13.97
C ASP A 310 1.73 -14.32 12.76
N PHE A 311 2.14 -13.81 11.60
CA PHE A 311 2.33 -14.62 10.38
C PHE A 311 3.73 -15.28 10.33
N GLY A 312 4.55 -15.13 11.37
CA GLY A 312 5.93 -15.61 11.44
C GLY A 312 6.90 -14.71 10.69
N SER A 313 8.16 -15.15 10.62
CA SER A 313 9.21 -14.49 9.84
C SER A 313 9.28 -15.04 8.41
N GLY A 314 9.59 -14.18 7.44
CA GLY A 314 9.80 -14.59 6.05
C GLY A 314 10.36 -13.45 5.19
N PRO A 315 10.79 -13.73 3.95
CA PRO A 315 11.31 -12.72 3.03
C PRO A 315 10.15 -11.88 2.47
N ARG A 316 9.59 -10.97 3.28
CA ARG A 316 8.39 -10.16 3.01
C ARG A 316 8.71 -8.68 3.23
N ASN A 317 8.26 -7.80 2.34
CA ASN A 317 8.38 -6.34 2.49
C ASN A 317 7.11 -5.57 2.09
N SER A 318 6.02 -6.25 1.72
CA SER A 318 4.80 -5.59 1.24
C SER A 318 3.54 -6.31 1.68
N ILE A 319 2.47 -5.54 1.86
CA ILE A 319 1.14 -6.00 2.27
C ILE A 319 0.13 -5.52 1.22
N TYR A 320 -0.78 -6.40 0.81
CA TYR A 320 -1.89 -6.05 -0.07
C TYR A 320 -3.18 -6.71 0.38
N TYR A 321 -4.04 -5.96 1.06
CA TYR A 321 -5.42 -6.38 1.32
C TYR A 321 -6.25 -6.34 0.04
N ASN A 322 -7.10 -7.35 -0.16
CA ASN A 322 -8.15 -7.28 -1.15
C ASN A 322 -9.19 -6.21 -0.74
N PRO A 323 -10.00 -5.66 -1.66
CA PRO A 323 -10.92 -4.55 -1.36
C PRO A 323 -11.91 -4.83 -0.22
N HIS A 324 -12.24 -6.10 0.04
CA HIS A 324 -13.17 -6.53 1.10
C HIS A 324 -12.49 -6.80 2.45
N GLY A 325 -11.16 -6.93 2.46
CA GLY A 325 -10.35 -7.17 3.66
C GLY A 325 -10.40 -8.58 4.24
N ASN A 326 -10.96 -9.55 3.53
CA ASN A 326 -10.97 -10.97 3.95
C ASN A 326 -9.74 -11.75 3.47
N ILE A 327 -9.03 -11.24 2.46
CA ILE A 327 -7.80 -11.85 1.93
C ILE A 327 -6.67 -10.83 2.02
N VAL A 328 -5.49 -11.28 2.45
CA VAL A 328 -4.26 -10.48 2.44
C VAL A 328 -3.14 -11.21 1.71
N ILE A 329 -2.40 -10.48 0.88
CA ILE A 329 -1.17 -10.95 0.26
C ILE A 329 0.01 -10.34 1.01
N LEU A 330 0.91 -11.20 1.50
CA LEU A 330 2.23 -10.81 1.99
C LEU A 330 3.25 -11.14 0.91
N GLY A 331 3.94 -10.11 0.39
CA GLY A 331 4.86 -10.26 -0.73
C GLY A 331 6.28 -9.82 -0.39
N GLY A 332 7.25 -10.43 -1.05
CA GLY A 332 8.65 -10.03 -1.02
C GLY A 332 9.16 -9.67 -2.40
N PHE A 333 9.28 -8.37 -2.71
CA PHE A 333 9.66 -7.86 -4.03
C PHE A 333 11.00 -7.12 -4.02
N GLY A 334 11.54 -6.82 -5.21
CA GLY A 334 12.83 -6.15 -5.38
C GLY A 334 13.99 -7.11 -5.16
N ASN A 335 14.78 -6.90 -4.10
CA ASN A 335 15.92 -7.76 -3.77
C ASN A 335 15.54 -9.12 -3.15
N LEU A 336 14.24 -9.37 -2.96
CA LEU A 336 13.71 -10.60 -2.39
C LEU A 336 13.31 -11.59 -3.49
N PRO A 337 13.10 -12.88 -3.17
CA PRO A 337 12.86 -13.93 -4.17
C PRO A 337 11.59 -13.80 -5.02
N GLY A 338 10.74 -12.78 -4.80
CA GLY A 338 9.49 -12.61 -5.52
C GLY A 338 8.39 -13.58 -5.09
N ASN A 339 8.40 -14.04 -3.83
CA ASN A 339 7.36 -14.93 -3.33
C ASN A 339 6.21 -14.13 -2.74
N ILE A 340 4.98 -14.58 -2.99
CA ILE A 340 3.78 -14.10 -2.32
C ILE A 340 3.11 -15.23 -1.54
N GLU A 341 2.55 -14.86 -0.41
CA GLU A 341 1.80 -15.74 0.47
C GLU A 341 0.41 -15.13 0.65
N ILE A 342 -0.62 -15.91 0.33
CA ILE A 342 -2.01 -15.47 0.32
C ILE A 342 -2.69 -16.08 1.53
N TYR A 343 -3.28 -15.24 2.38
CA TYR A 343 -3.92 -15.65 3.62
C TYR A 343 -5.40 -15.28 3.64
N ASP A 344 -6.21 -16.19 4.15
CA ASP A 344 -7.55 -15.91 4.66
C ASP A 344 -7.39 -15.25 6.03
N VAL A 345 -7.71 -13.96 6.11
CA VAL A 345 -7.58 -13.15 7.33
C VAL A 345 -8.60 -13.59 8.37
N THR A 346 -9.80 -13.97 7.93
CA THR A 346 -10.92 -14.35 8.82
C THR A 346 -10.62 -15.67 9.50
N ARG A 347 -10.12 -16.66 8.74
CA ARG A 347 -9.74 -17.98 9.26
C ARG A 347 -8.30 -18.08 9.75
N ARG A 348 -7.51 -17.01 9.58
CA ARG A 348 -6.07 -16.95 9.91
C ARG A 348 -5.28 -18.10 9.31
N LYS A 349 -5.61 -18.47 8.07
CA LYS A 349 -5.04 -19.63 7.40
C LYS A 349 -4.40 -19.23 6.08
N GLN A 350 -3.21 -19.77 5.81
CA GLN A 350 -2.60 -19.63 4.49
C GLN A 350 -3.43 -20.39 3.46
N ILE A 351 -3.86 -19.70 2.41
CA ILE A 351 -4.56 -20.27 1.26
C ILE A 351 -3.54 -20.92 0.34
N THR A 352 -2.53 -20.17 -0.09
CA THR A 352 -1.51 -20.63 -1.03
C THR A 352 -0.23 -19.81 -0.92
N LYS A 353 0.83 -20.31 -1.55
CA LYS A 353 2.11 -19.63 -1.71
C LYS A 353 2.55 -19.78 -3.17
N VAL A 354 2.85 -18.66 -3.81
CA VAL A 354 3.17 -18.60 -5.25
C VAL A 354 4.44 -17.79 -5.46
N SER A 355 5.23 -18.19 -6.46
CA SER A 355 6.41 -17.43 -6.89
C SER A 355 6.02 -16.53 -8.07
N VAL A 356 6.11 -15.22 -7.86
CA VAL A 356 5.80 -14.14 -8.81
C VAL A 356 7.04 -13.24 -8.95
N ARG A 357 8.09 -13.83 -9.53
CA ARG A 357 9.38 -13.16 -9.72
C ARG A 357 9.23 -11.88 -10.53
N ASP A 358 10.21 -10.98 -10.36
CA ASP A 358 10.35 -9.78 -11.18
C ASP A 358 9.18 -8.77 -11.10
N THR A 359 8.24 -8.98 -10.17
CA THR A 359 7.10 -8.11 -9.97
C THR A 359 7.52 -6.78 -9.33
N THR A 360 7.16 -5.68 -9.98
CA THR A 360 7.37 -4.31 -9.47
C THR A 360 6.09 -3.65 -8.98
N LEU A 361 4.93 -4.21 -9.32
CA LEU A 361 3.60 -3.69 -9.00
C LEU A 361 2.62 -4.86 -8.77
N LEU A 362 1.85 -4.80 -7.68
CA LEU A 362 0.73 -5.71 -7.42
C LEU A 362 -0.53 -4.89 -7.16
N LEU A 363 -1.63 -5.24 -7.84
CA LEU A 363 -2.91 -4.55 -7.71
C LEU A 363 -4.07 -5.56 -7.62
N TRP A 364 -4.91 -5.42 -6.61
CA TRP A 364 -6.16 -6.19 -6.53
C TRP A 364 -7.20 -5.67 -7.53
N SER A 365 -7.91 -6.60 -8.16
CA SER A 365 -9.16 -6.31 -8.86
C SER A 365 -10.22 -5.84 -7.85
N PRO A 366 -11.13 -4.94 -8.25
CA PRO A 366 -12.24 -4.49 -7.41
C PRO A 366 -13.19 -5.63 -6.99
N ASP A 367 -13.19 -6.77 -7.69
CA ASP A 367 -13.93 -7.97 -7.29
C ASP A 367 -13.39 -8.60 -6.00
N GLY A 368 -12.10 -8.38 -5.69
CA GLY A 368 -11.38 -8.97 -4.57
C GLY A 368 -11.06 -10.46 -4.66
N GLU A 369 -11.28 -11.06 -5.83
CA GLU A 369 -10.91 -12.45 -6.17
C GLU A 369 -9.63 -12.50 -7.01
N HIS A 370 -9.45 -11.52 -7.90
CA HIS A 370 -8.34 -11.48 -8.85
C HIS A 370 -7.32 -10.41 -8.48
N PHE A 371 -6.07 -10.61 -8.87
CA PHE A 371 -5.03 -9.59 -8.73
C PHE A 371 -4.08 -9.61 -9.93
N ILE A 372 -3.49 -8.46 -10.21
CA ILE A 372 -2.45 -8.27 -11.22
C ILE A 372 -1.09 -8.25 -10.54
N THR A 373 -0.13 -8.94 -11.13
CA THR A 373 1.29 -8.66 -10.95
C THR A 373 1.84 -8.08 -12.24
N ALA A 374 2.56 -6.98 -12.16
CA ALA A 374 3.17 -6.36 -13.32
C ALA A 374 4.66 -6.08 -13.07
N THR A 375 5.41 -6.19 -14.16
CA THR A 375 6.81 -5.81 -14.27
C THR A 375 6.88 -4.59 -15.17
N THR A 376 7.17 -3.43 -14.58
CA THR A 376 7.07 -2.12 -15.24
C THR A 376 8.43 -1.48 -15.46
N ALA A 377 8.60 -0.89 -16.63
CA ALA A 377 9.76 -0.10 -17.02
C ALA A 377 9.54 1.37 -16.58
N PRO A 378 10.61 2.10 -16.23
CA PRO A 378 12.02 1.73 -16.34
C PRO A 378 12.58 0.92 -15.17
N LYS A 379 11.78 0.60 -14.13
CA LYS A 379 12.26 -0.10 -12.93
C LYS A 379 12.88 -1.47 -13.26
N LEU A 380 12.16 -2.27 -14.05
CA LEU A 380 12.66 -3.54 -14.56
C LEU A 380 12.19 -3.75 -16.00
N ARG A 381 13.15 -4.05 -16.88
CA ARG A 381 12.90 -4.28 -18.32
C ARG A 381 12.87 -5.76 -18.69
N GLN A 382 13.48 -6.62 -17.88
CA GLN A 382 13.39 -8.06 -18.03
C GLN A 382 11.99 -8.52 -17.63
N GLU A 383 11.38 -9.43 -18.42
CA GLU A 383 10.03 -9.96 -18.18
C GLU A 383 8.95 -8.88 -18.01
N ASN A 384 9.13 -7.73 -18.66
CA ASN A 384 8.18 -6.64 -18.57
C ASN A 384 6.82 -7.07 -19.18
N GLY A 385 5.72 -6.61 -18.58
CA GLY A 385 4.40 -7.19 -18.83
C GLY A 385 3.58 -7.35 -17.57
N PHE A 386 2.40 -7.95 -17.69
CA PHE A 386 1.53 -8.20 -16.56
C PHE A 386 0.84 -9.56 -16.65
N LYS A 387 0.49 -10.09 -15.48
CA LYS A 387 -0.19 -11.36 -15.29
C LYS A 387 -1.39 -11.15 -14.38
N ILE A 388 -2.50 -11.83 -14.67
CA ILE A 388 -3.70 -11.83 -13.85
C ILE A 388 -3.80 -13.19 -13.17
N TRP A 389 -3.99 -13.15 -11.86
CA TRP A 389 -4.04 -14.31 -11.00
C TRP A 389 -5.37 -14.35 -10.24
N HIS A 390 -5.79 -15.54 -9.87
CA HIS A 390 -6.84 -15.77 -8.89
C HIS A 390 -6.21 -15.93 -7.49
N TYR A 391 -6.94 -15.61 -6.41
CA TYR A 391 -6.45 -15.73 -5.03
C TYR A 391 -6.03 -17.17 -4.65
N SER A 392 -6.49 -18.19 -5.37
CA SER A 392 -6.04 -19.58 -5.20
C SER A 392 -4.59 -19.81 -5.68
N GLY A 393 -4.00 -18.83 -6.35
CA GLY A 393 -2.68 -18.91 -6.97
C GLY A 393 -2.69 -19.38 -8.43
N ALA A 394 -3.88 -19.56 -9.03
CA ALA A 394 -4.01 -19.91 -10.43
C ALA A 394 -3.67 -18.70 -11.31
N LEU A 395 -2.76 -18.88 -12.27
CA LEU A 395 -2.49 -17.90 -13.32
C LEU A 395 -3.61 -17.97 -14.34
N LEU A 396 -4.35 -16.89 -14.57
CA LEU A 396 -5.48 -16.89 -15.50
C LEU A 396 -5.13 -16.26 -16.85
N TYR A 397 -4.27 -15.24 -16.83
CA TYR A 397 -3.86 -14.53 -18.03
C TYR A 397 -2.43 -14.04 -17.90
N GLU A 398 -1.68 -14.13 -18.98
CA GLU A 398 -0.35 -13.56 -19.12
C GLU A 398 -0.32 -12.79 -20.42
N ARG A 399 -0.05 -11.48 -20.33
CA ARG A 399 0.16 -10.69 -21.55
C ARG A 399 1.51 -11.12 -22.15
N PRO A 400 1.55 -11.58 -23.41
CA PRO A 400 2.81 -11.95 -24.04
C PRO A 400 3.75 -10.74 -24.11
N TRP A 401 5.01 -10.97 -23.71
CA TRP A 401 6.06 -9.97 -23.74
C TRP A 401 6.58 -9.76 -25.17
N ASN A 402 6.40 -8.56 -25.69
CA ASN A 402 7.05 -8.12 -26.92
C ASN A 402 8.32 -7.36 -26.54
N LYS A 403 9.52 -7.85 -26.87
CA LYS A 403 10.80 -7.20 -26.54
C LYS A 403 10.93 -5.74 -27.03
N GLN A 404 10.08 -5.31 -27.95
CA GLN A 404 10.07 -3.97 -28.54
C GLN A 404 9.09 -3.02 -27.84
N GLU A 405 8.20 -3.53 -26.98
CA GLU A 405 7.23 -2.74 -26.25
C GLU A 405 7.67 -2.62 -24.78
N GLU A 406 7.41 -1.48 -24.15
CA GLU A 406 7.62 -1.32 -22.71
C GLU A 406 6.27 -1.06 -22.05
N LEU A 407 5.96 -1.80 -21.00
CA LEU A 407 4.88 -1.53 -20.06
C LEU A 407 5.36 -0.56 -19.00
N TRP A 408 4.67 0.58 -18.86
CA TRP A 408 5.00 1.62 -17.89
C TRP A 408 4.03 1.65 -16.71
N GLU A 409 2.74 1.40 -16.95
CA GLU A 409 1.71 1.45 -15.91
C GLU A 409 0.54 0.53 -16.26
N VAL A 410 -0.08 -0.07 -15.24
CA VAL A 410 -1.31 -0.87 -15.34
C VAL A 410 -2.24 -0.43 -14.23
N ALA A 411 -3.53 -0.32 -14.52
CA ALA A 411 -4.54 0.04 -13.53
C ALA A 411 -5.82 -0.78 -13.75
N TRP A 412 -6.41 -1.23 -12.64
CA TRP A 412 -7.80 -1.71 -12.65
C TRP A 412 -8.76 -0.52 -12.68
N GLN A 413 -9.89 -0.70 -13.35
CA GLN A 413 -11.03 0.19 -13.16
C GLN A 413 -11.44 0.20 -11.69
N THR A 414 -11.58 1.39 -11.15
CA THR A 414 -12.10 1.66 -9.81
C THR A 414 -13.60 1.53 -9.80
N PHE A 415 -14.18 1.22 -8.64
CA PHE A 415 -15.63 1.17 -8.46
C PHE A 415 -16.00 1.70 -7.08
N PRO A 416 -17.22 2.24 -6.92
CA PRO A 416 -17.71 2.64 -5.61
C PRO A 416 -17.74 1.45 -4.63
N PRO A 417 -17.52 1.69 -3.33
CA PRO A 417 -17.63 0.65 -2.31
C PRO A 417 -18.99 -0.06 -2.37
N GLY A 418 -18.99 -1.38 -2.21
CA GLY A 418 -20.22 -2.20 -2.22
C GLY A 418 -20.72 -2.64 -3.61
N THR A 419 -20.03 -2.26 -4.69
CA THR A 419 -20.38 -2.71 -6.05
C THR A 419 -20.19 -4.22 -6.22
N PHE A 420 -19.11 -4.77 -5.67
CA PHE A 420 -18.81 -6.20 -5.68
C PHE A 420 -19.13 -6.82 -4.32
N LYS A 421 -19.52 -8.09 -4.32
CA LYS A 421 -19.76 -8.84 -3.08
C LYS A 421 -18.43 -9.37 -2.53
N GLU A 422 -18.36 -9.54 -1.22
CA GLU A 422 -17.22 -10.19 -0.58
C GLU A 422 -17.09 -11.63 -1.10
N PRO A 423 -15.92 -12.04 -1.61
CA PRO A 423 -15.75 -13.35 -2.19
C PRO A 423 -15.73 -14.44 -1.13
N ILE A 424 -16.34 -15.58 -1.46
CA ILE A 424 -16.35 -16.76 -0.59
C ILE A 424 -15.10 -17.57 -0.90
N ILE A 425 -14.19 -17.64 0.07
CA ILE A 425 -12.92 -18.37 -0.08
C ILE A 425 -13.21 -19.86 -0.18
N SER A 426 -12.93 -20.43 -1.35
CA SER A 426 -13.05 -21.84 -1.67
C SER A 426 -11.70 -22.53 -1.63
N SER A 427 -11.67 -23.78 -1.18
CA SER A 427 -10.50 -24.65 -1.27
C SER A 427 -10.40 -25.39 -2.60
N LYS A 428 -11.38 -25.24 -3.50
CA LYS A 428 -11.37 -25.89 -4.81
C LYS A 428 -10.30 -25.24 -5.70
N PRO A 429 -9.43 -26.03 -6.36
CA PRO A 429 -8.46 -25.49 -7.29
C PRO A 429 -9.18 -24.89 -8.51
N VAL A 430 -8.80 -23.66 -8.86
CA VAL A 430 -9.20 -23.03 -10.13
C VAL A 430 -8.18 -23.43 -11.19
N GLU A 431 -8.65 -23.86 -12.35
CA GLU A 431 -7.77 -24.18 -13.49
C GLU A 431 -7.16 -22.88 -14.04
N GLY A 432 -5.84 -22.90 -14.23
CA GLY A 432 -5.07 -21.78 -14.77
C GLY A 432 -4.18 -22.21 -15.93
N ILE A 433 -3.59 -21.24 -16.61
CA ILE A 433 -2.62 -21.45 -17.68
C ILE A 433 -1.21 -21.69 -17.11
N GLN A 434 -0.35 -22.36 -17.88
CA GLN A 434 1.07 -22.44 -17.53
C GLN A 434 1.79 -21.15 -17.94
N PRO A 435 2.74 -20.64 -17.12
CA PRO A 435 3.58 -19.52 -17.51
C PRO A 435 4.36 -19.82 -18.80
N SER A 436 4.44 -18.85 -19.70
CA SER A 436 5.11 -18.97 -21.00
C SER A 436 6.64 -19.12 -20.91
N LEU A 437 7.26 -18.76 -19.79
CA LEU A 437 8.71 -18.83 -19.59
C LEU A 437 9.12 -20.10 -18.83
N PRO A 438 10.19 -20.80 -19.26
CA PRO A 438 10.68 -21.98 -18.57
C PRO A 438 11.16 -21.62 -17.17
N GLN A 439 10.64 -22.32 -16.14
CA GLN A 439 11.16 -22.20 -14.78
C GLN A 439 12.66 -22.56 -14.79
N ALA A 440 13.50 -21.58 -14.45
CA ALA A 440 14.93 -21.83 -14.23
C ALA A 440 15.12 -23.03 -13.29
N SER A 441 16.00 -23.96 -13.66
CA SER A 441 16.22 -25.20 -12.92
C SER A 441 16.52 -24.87 -11.45
N LYS A 442 15.84 -25.55 -10.53
CA LYS A 442 16.08 -25.41 -9.08
C LYS A 442 17.45 -25.97 -8.64
N GLN A 443 18.33 -26.33 -9.58
CA GLN A 443 19.65 -26.83 -9.27
C GLN A 443 20.55 -25.65 -8.90
N ALA A 444 20.66 -25.40 -7.60
CA ALA A 444 21.73 -24.56 -7.06
C ALA A 444 23.08 -25.08 -7.59
N TYR A 445 23.87 -24.21 -8.20
CA TYR A 445 25.21 -24.56 -8.68
C TYR A 445 26.04 -25.10 -7.52
N ARG A 446 26.40 -26.39 -7.59
CA ARG A 446 27.27 -27.02 -6.61
C ARG A 446 28.67 -27.07 -7.20
N PRO A 447 29.67 -26.41 -6.57
CA PRO A 447 31.04 -26.48 -7.03
C PRO A 447 31.52 -27.95 -7.02
N PRO A 448 32.43 -28.33 -7.94
CA PRO A 448 32.86 -29.71 -8.11
C PRO A 448 33.32 -30.41 -6.83
N SER A 449 33.91 -29.66 -5.89
CA SER A 449 34.43 -30.11 -4.59
C SER A 449 33.36 -30.39 -3.53
N ALA A 450 32.10 -30.00 -3.75
CA ALA A 450 31.01 -30.13 -2.79
C ALA A 450 29.91 -31.12 -3.24
N ARG A 451 30.12 -31.87 -4.33
CA ARG A 451 29.21 -32.95 -4.73
C ARG A 451 29.33 -34.11 -3.75
N GLY A 452 28.21 -34.50 -3.12
CA GLY A 452 28.12 -35.66 -2.22
C GLY A 452 28.20 -35.35 -0.72
N LYS A 453 28.36 -34.09 -0.29
CA LYS A 453 28.25 -33.68 1.12
C LYS A 453 26.87 -33.05 1.37
N GLU A 454 26.15 -33.52 2.40
CA GLU A 454 24.96 -32.83 2.89
C GLU A 454 25.39 -31.56 3.64
N CYS A 455 25.07 -30.39 3.07
CA CYS A 455 25.18 -29.12 3.78
C CYS A 455 23.80 -28.72 4.30
N ASN A 456 23.51 -29.00 5.57
CA ASN A 456 22.43 -28.37 6.32
C ASN A 456 22.93 -27.05 6.92
N PHE A 457 23.14 -26.03 6.08
CA PHE A 457 23.38 -24.67 6.56
C PHE A 457 22.18 -23.80 6.17
N LYS A 458 21.33 -23.47 7.16
CA LYS A 458 20.32 -22.43 7.01
C LYS A 458 20.97 -21.11 7.42
N LEU A 459 21.16 -20.21 6.45
CA LEU A 459 21.69 -18.86 6.69
C LEU A 459 20.81 -18.02 7.61
N TYR A 460 19.52 -18.36 7.70
CA TYR A 460 18.52 -17.65 8.49
C TYR A 460 17.61 -18.65 9.18
N GLU A 461 17.30 -18.40 10.45
CA GLU A 461 16.25 -19.12 11.17
C GLU A 461 14.92 -18.38 10.96
N ASP A 462 14.01 -18.99 10.19
CA ASP A 462 12.64 -18.51 10.09
C ASP A 462 11.92 -18.82 11.41
N GLU A 463 11.54 -17.79 12.16
CA GLU A 463 10.69 -17.95 13.33
C GLU A 463 9.27 -18.36 12.90
N PRO A 464 8.73 -19.48 13.44
CA PRO A 464 7.35 -19.86 13.18
C PRO A 464 6.36 -18.85 13.80
N PRO A 465 5.11 -18.82 13.32
CA PRO A 465 4.03 -18.08 13.97
C PRO A 465 3.97 -18.36 15.48
N SER A 466 3.99 -17.31 16.32
CA SER A 466 3.96 -17.46 17.79
C SER A 466 2.58 -17.10 18.38
N ASN A 467 1.51 -17.67 17.81
CA ASN A 467 0.14 -17.34 18.20
C ASN A 467 -0.25 -18.02 19.53
N LYS A 468 -1.01 -17.29 20.37
CA LYS A 468 -1.40 -17.75 21.73
C LYS A 468 -2.21 -19.05 21.77
N GLU A 469 -2.73 -19.55 20.65
CA GLU A 469 -3.47 -20.83 20.59
C GLU A 469 -2.55 -22.06 20.53
N ASP A 470 -1.31 -21.93 20.08
CA ASP A 470 -0.33 -23.03 20.07
C ASP A 470 0.29 -23.29 21.46
N CYS A 471 0.01 -22.42 22.45
CA CYS A 471 0.47 -22.60 23.82
C CYS A 471 -0.11 -23.85 24.51
N LYS A 472 -1.24 -24.43 24.05
CA LYS A 472 -1.77 -25.64 24.70
C LYS A 472 -0.85 -26.85 24.54
N TYR A 473 -0.14 -26.95 23.42
CA TYR A 473 0.80 -28.05 23.19
C TYR A 473 2.16 -27.79 23.84
N ILE A 474 2.61 -26.53 23.88
CA ILE A 474 3.87 -26.15 24.52
C ILE A 474 3.79 -26.30 26.05
N THR A 475 2.66 -25.94 26.66
CA THR A 475 2.47 -26.15 28.11
C THR A 475 2.42 -27.63 28.46
N LEU A 476 1.78 -28.49 27.65
CA LEU A 476 1.77 -29.95 27.90
C LEU A 476 3.17 -30.56 27.74
N PHE A 477 3.95 -30.12 26.75
CA PHE A 477 5.32 -30.61 26.52
C PHE A 477 6.30 -30.16 27.62
N LEU A 478 6.14 -28.94 28.13
CA LEU A 478 6.89 -28.45 29.30
C LEU A 478 6.46 -29.16 30.58
N PHE A 479 5.16 -29.41 30.79
CA PHE A 479 4.67 -30.16 31.96
C PHE A 479 5.20 -31.60 31.98
N ILE A 480 5.20 -32.29 30.83
CA ILE A 480 5.75 -33.66 30.71
C ILE A 480 7.26 -33.65 30.95
N LYS A 481 8.01 -32.68 30.43
CA LYS A 481 9.45 -32.55 30.70
C LYS A 481 9.74 -32.27 32.17
N THR A 482 8.95 -31.43 32.84
CA THR A 482 9.13 -31.11 34.26
C THR A 482 8.78 -32.32 35.14
N ILE A 483 7.73 -33.09 34.82
CA ILE A 483 7.42 -34.35 35.52
C ILE A 483 8.52 -35.39 35.32
N PHE A 484 9.06 -35.53 34.11
CA PHE A 484 10.16 -36.47 33.84
C PHE A 484 11.44 -36.07 34.59
N HIS A 485 11.75 -34.77 34.68
CA HIS A 485 12.91 -34.30 35.43
C HIS A 485 12.73 -34.44 36.95
N ILE A 486 11.52 -34.20 37.48
CA ILE A 486 11.23 -34.42 38.91
C ILE A 486 11.28 -35.92 39.26
N ALA A 487 10.79 -36.81 38.39
CA ALA A 487 10.86 -38.26 38.59
C ALA A 487 12.31 -38.79 38.61
N VAL A 488 13.19 -38.23 37.78
CA VAL A 488 14.62 -38.58 37.75
C VAL A 488 15.39 -37.98 38.94
N THR A 489 14.94 -36.85 39.48
CA THR A 489 15.61 -36.15 40.59
C THR A 489 15.13 -36.60 41.98
N MET A 490 13.91 -37.15 42.10
CA MET A 490 13.38 -37.69 43.36
C MET A 490 13.79 -39.13 43.67
N MET A 491 14.52 -39.81 42.78
CA MET A 491 15.23 -41.05 43.16
C MET A 491 16.55 -40.68 43.84
N SER A 492 16.45 -40.26 45.11
CA SER A 492 17.60 -40.08 45.98
C SER A 492 18.29 -41.40 46.27
N PHE A 493 19.61 -41.39 46.09
CA PHE A 493 20.63 -42.20 46.73
C PHE A 493 20.25 -42.74 48.13
N SER A 494 19.54 -43.87 48.18
CA SER A 494 19.44 -44.70 49.39
C SER A 494 19.10 -46.18 49.12
N GLN A 495 19.05 -46.62 47.86
CA GLN A 495 18.90 -48.05 47.54
C GLN A 495 19.79 -48.52 46.37
N VAL A 496 20.95 -47.90 46.16
CA VAL A 496 21.94 -48.34 45.15
C VAL A 496 22.94 -49.37 45.74
N HIS A 497 22.51 -50.18 46.72
CA HIS A 497 23.36 -51.25 47.27
C HIS A 497 22.66 -52.59 47.54
N SER A 498 21.50 -52.86 46.92
CA SER A 498 20.85 -54.19 47.05
C SER A 498 20.14 -54.74 45.82
N MET A 499 20.47 -54.31 44.60
CA MET A 499 19.98 -54.95 43.37
C MET A 499 21.06 -55.09 42.29
N LEU A 500 22.24 -55.56 42.68
CA LEU A 500 23.23 -56.09 41.75
C LEU A 500 23.57 -57.53 42.13
N LEU A 501 22.53 -58.36 42.19
CA LEU A 501 22.57 -59.83 42.29
C LEU A 501 21.12 -60.33 42.27
N VAL A 502 20.58 -60.58 41.08
CA VAL A 502 19.64 -61.66 40.70
C VAL A 502 19.18 -61.36 39.27
N TYR A 503 19.93 -61.90 38.30
CA TYR A 503 19.60 -62.32 36.93
C TYR A 503 20.98 -62.77 36.38
N VAL A 504 21.41 -64.03 36.57
CA VAL A 504 21.17 -65.16 35.65
C VAL A 504 20.06 -64.91 34.64
#